data_AF-A0A0C4DX66-F1
#
_entry.id   AF-A0A0C4DX66-F1
#
_cell.length_a   1.000
_cell.length_b   1.000
_cell.length_c   1.000
_cell.angle_alpha   90.00
_cell.angle_beta   90.00
_cell.angle_gamma   90.00
#
_symmetry.space_group_name_H-M   'P 1'
#
loop_
_entity.id
_entity.type
_entity.pdbx_description
1 polymer ?
#
loop_
_entity_poly.entity_id
_entity_poly.type
_entity_poly.pdbx_seq_one_letter_code
_entity_poly.pdbx_strand_id
1 'polypeptide(L)'
;MLDYTRSATELGKPAGADLELGLATAPLLFAWKTHPELGELVGRKFSQHGDVARAREVVLASDGIEQTRALAQDYSEQAIAAISHFPDCEAKDGLIEMAVKTLKRQK
;
A
#
# COMPACT_ATOMS: atom_id res chain seq x y z
N MET A 1 1.57 0.41 1.25
CA MET A 1 1.49 1.87 1.50
C MET A 1 2.04 2.23 2.87
N LEU A 2 1.46 1.72 3.97
CA LEU A 2 1.88 2.07 5.33
C LEU A 2 3.36 1.77 5.60
N ASP A 3 3.91 0.73 4.97
CA ASP A 3 5.33 0.36 5.07
C ASP A 3 6.28 1.46 4.56
N TYR A 4 5.82 2.35 3.68
CA TYR A 4 6.57 3.49 3.16
C TYR A 4 6.30 4.79 3.93
N THR A 5 5.04 4.99 4.36
CA THR A 5 4.56 6.28 4.89
C THR A 5 4.64 6.40 6.42
N ARG A 6 4.92 5.32 7.14
CA ARG A 6 4.95 5.32 8.61
C ARG A 6 6.35 5.12 9.14
N SER A 7 6.57 5.60 10.36
CA SER A 7 7.77 5.31 11.12
C SER A 7 7.72 3.90 11.73
N ALA A 8 8.89 3.33 12.01
CA ALA A 8 9.00 1.99 12.62
C ALA A 8 8.29 1.90 13.98
N THR A 9 8.28 3.00 14.74
CA THR A 9 7.62 3.12 16.04
C THR A 9 6.09 3.06 15.95
N GLU A 10 5.50 3.52 14.85
CA GLU A 10 4.04 3.50 14.63
C GLU A 10 3.52 2.17 14.08
N LEU A 11 4.39 1.39 13.42
CA LEU A 11 4.03 0.10 12.81
C LEU A 11 4.24 -1.09 13.74
N GLY A 12 4.97 -0.93 14.84
CA GLY A 12 5.37 -2.06 15.71
C GLY A 12 6.35 -3.03 15.05
N LYS A 13 6.87 -2.67 13.86
CA LYS A 13 7.90 -3.36 13.07
C LYS A 13 8.75 -2.32 12.33
N PRO A 14 9.97 -2.64 11.89
CA PRO A 14 10.76 -1.73 11.05
C PRO A 14 9.95 -1.29 9.82
N ALA A 15 9.86 0.02 9.57
CA ALA A 15 9.26 0.55 8.35
C ALA A 15 10.17 0.25 7.15
N GLY A 16 9.60 -0.27 6.06
CA GLY A 16 10.37 -0.76 4.91
C GLY A 16 10.72 -2.25 4.98
N ALA A 17 10.09 -3.00 5.90
CA ALA A 17 10.30 -4.43 6.05
C ALA A 17 10.01 -5.22 4.76
N ASP A 18 9.08 -4.75 3.92
CA ASP A 18 8.76 -5.45 2.68
C ASP A 18 9.97 -5.45 1.73
N LEU A 19 10.65 -4.31 1.58
CA LEU A 19 11.84 -4.18 0.72
C LEU A 19 13.02 -4.98 1.25
N GLU A 20 13.26 -4.96 2.56
CA GLU A 20 14.30 -5.75 3.22
C GLU A 20 14.08 -7.27 3.05
N LEU A 21 12.82 -7.69 2.89
CA LEU A 21 12.45 -9.09 2.58
C LEU A 21 12.46 -9.41 1.08
N GLY A 22 12.87 -8.46 0.22
CA GLY A 22 12.90 -8.66 -1.23
C GLY A 22 11.54 -8.50 -1.91
N LEU A 23 10.54 -7.92 -1.24
CA LEU A 23 9.15 -7.86 -1.70
C LEU A 23 8.82 -6.51 -2.34
N ALA A 24 8.49 -6.54 -3.64
CA ALA A 24 7.90 -5.42 -4.35
C ALA A 24 6.38 -5.39 -4.14
N THR A 25 5.88 -4.37 -3.44
CA THR A 25 4.42 -4.20 -3.21
C THR A 25 3.86 -3.04 -4.03
N ALA A 26 2.52 -2.88 -4.02
CA ALA A 26 1.79 -1.97 -4.90
C ALA A 26 2.41 -0.56 -5.05
N PRO A 27 2.86 0.16 -3.99
CA PRO A 27 3.47 1.48 -4.17
C PRO A 27 4.69 1.46 -5.10
N LEU A 28 5.54 0.45 -4.98
CA LEU A 28 6.70 0.29 -5.85
C LEU A 28 6.31 -0.12 -7.27
N LEU A 29 5.34 -1.02 -7.41
CA LEU A 29 4.88 -1.46 -8.73
C LEU A 29 4.23 -0.32 -9.52
N PHE A 30 3.53 0.60 -8.84
CA PHE A 30 3.02 1.81 -9.48
C PHE A 30 4.15 2.78 -9.85
N ALA A 31 5.10 3.03 -8.95
CA ALA A 31 6.27 3.86 -9.23
C ALA A 31 7.08 3.33 -10.43
N TRP A 32 7.21 2.00 -10.56
CA TRP A 32 7.97 1.37 -11.64
C TRP A 32 7.42 1.70 -13.04
N LYS A 33 6.12 2.03 -13.15
CA LYS A 33 5.54 2.44 -14.44
C LYS A 33 6.21 3.69 -15.03
N THR A 34 6.69 4.59 -14.18
CA THR A 34 7.35 5.84 -14.59
C THR A 34 8.84 5.85 -14.27
N HIS A 35 9.31 4.93 -13.42
CA HIS A 35 10.69 4.76 -12.99
C HIS A 35 11.23 3.37 -13.36
N PRO A 36 11.57 3.12 -14.63
CA PRO A 36 12.01 1.81 -15.10
C PRO A 36 13.25 1.29 -14.37
N GLU A 37 14.08 2.17 -13.80
CA GLU A 37 15.24 1.82 -12.98
C GLU A 37 14.91 0.93 -11.78
N LEU A 38 13.67 0.98 -11.28
CA LEU A 38 13.21 0.10 -10.20
C LEU A 38 13.22 -1.37 -10.61
N GLY A 39 13.10 -1.67 -11.91
CA GLY A 39 13.09 -3.05 -12.42
C GLY A 39 14.38 -3.81 -12.12
N GLU A 40 15.53 -3.14 -12.20
CA GLU A 40 16.82 -3.77 -11.85
C GLU A 40 16.90 -4.09 -10.36
N LEU A 41 16.41 -3.19 -9.50
CA LEU A 41 16.38 -3.37 -8.05
C LEU A 41 15.47 -4.55 -7.67
N VAL A 42 14.28 -4.61 -8.26
CA VAL A 42 13.33 -5.71 -8.09
C VAL A 42 13.91 -7.03 -8.58
N GLY A 43 14.54 -7.04 -9.76
CA GLY A 43 15.13 -8.24 -10.37
C GLY A 43 16.19 -8.90 -9.50
N ARG A 44 16.96 -8.09 -8.74
CA ARG A 44 17.93 -8.58 -7.75
C ARG A 44 17.42 -8.63 -6.32
N LYS A 45 16.10 -8.51 -6.12
CA LYS A 45 15.41 -8.56 -4.81
C LYS A 45 16.02 -7.61 -3.78
N PHE A 46 16.46 -6.43 -4.23
CA PHE A 46 17.08 -5.42 -3.37
C PHE A 46 18.30 -5.92 -2.58
N SER A 47 19.02 -6.92 -3.11
CA SER A 47 20.10 -7.62 -2.38
C SER A 47 21.41 -6.84 -2.27
N GLN A 48 21.59 -5.74 -3.02
CA GLN A 48 22.82 -4.95 -2.96
C GLN A 48 22.72 -3.82 -1.93
N HIS A 49 23.88 -3.43 -1.40
CA HIS A 49 23.96 -2.31 -0.48
C HIS A 49 23.38 -1.03 -1.12
N GLY A 50 22.40 -0.42 -0.46
CA GLY A 50 21.74 0.80 -0.93
C GLY A 50 20.48 0.57 -1.78
N ASP A 51 20.19 -0.65 -2.21
CA ASP A 51 19.01 -0.94 -3.06
C ASP A 51 17.70 -0.54 -2.37
N VAL A 52 17.52 -0.95 -1.11
CA VAL A 52 16.32 -0.64 -0.33
C VAL A 52 16.16 0.87 -0.16
N ALA A 53 17.24 1.59 0.17
CA ALA A 53 17.23 3.03 0.34
C ALA A 53 16.86 3.74 -0.98
N ARG A 54 17.45 3.32 -2.10
CA ARG A 54 17.16 3.88 -3.42
C ARG A 54 15.72 3.60 -3.87
N ALA A 55 15.25 2.37 -3.71
CA ALA A 55 13.88 2.00 -4.04
C ALA A 55 12.87 2.82 -3.24
N ARG A 56 13.12 3.01 -1.93
CA ARG A 56 12.29 3.83 -1.06
C ARG A 56 12.28 5.30 -1.49
N GLU A 57 13.43 5.87 -1.81
CA GLU A 57 13.55 7.25 -2.31
C GLU A 57 12.71 7.45 -3.58
N VAL A 58 12.86 6.57 -4.57
CA VAL A 58 12.10 6.66 -5.82
C VAL A 58 10.59 6.54 -5.57
N VAL A 59 10.16 5.60 -4.72
CA VAL A 59 8.72 5.45 -4.39
C VAL A 59 8.18 6.72 -3.73
N LEU A 60 8.90 7.32 -2.79
CA LEU A 60 8.49 8.55 -2.10
C LEU A 60 8.50 9.79 -3.01
N ALA A 61 9.31 9.79 -4.07
CA ALA A 61 9.35 10.85 -5.07
C ALA A 61 8.33 10.65 -6.21
N SER A 62 7.70 9.49 -6.29
CA SER A 62 6.67 9.14 -7.29
C SER A 62 5.25 9.34 -6.75
N ASP A 63 4.24 9.09 -7.59
CA ASP A 63 2.82 9.03 -7.21
C ASP A 63 2.35 7.60 -6.83
N GLY A 64 3.28 6.66 -6.62
CA GLY A 64 2.95 5.25 -6.38
C GLY A 64 2.14 5.01 -5.10
N ILE A 65 2.35 5.84 -4.07
CA ILE A 65 1.59 5.79 -2.82
C ILE A 65 0.13 6.22 -3.04
N GLU A 66 -0.06 7.29 -3.79
CA GLU A 66 -1.34 7.90 -4.15
C GLU A 66 -2.14 6.93 -5.03
N GLN A 67 -1.50 6.33 -6.05
CA GLN A 67 -2.12 5.29 -6.88
C GLN A 67 -2.53 4.07 -6.04
N THR A 68 -1.70 3.65 -5.09
CA THR A 68 -2.05 2.55 -4.17
C THR A 68 -3.25 2.91 -3.29
N ARG A 69 -3.34 4.17 -2.84
CA ARG A 69 -4.48 4.65 -2.05
C ARG A 69 -5.76 4.67 -2.87
N ALA A 70 -5.69 5.15 -4.11
CA ALA A 70 -6.82 5.15 -5.03
C ALA A 70 -7.32 3.72 -5.30
N LEU A 71 -6.40 2.77 -5.53
CA LEU A 71 -6.75 1.36 -5.70
C LEU A 71 -7.42 0.77 -4.44
N ALA A 72 -6.92 1.10 -3.25
CA ALA A 72 -7.56 0.66 -2.00
C ALA A 72 -8.97 1.24 -1.85
N GLN A 73 -9.16 2.51 -2.22
CA GLN A 73 -10.47 3.17 -2.20
C GLN A 73 -11.46 2.49 -3.16
N ASP A 74 -11.05 2.19 -4.38
CA ASP A 74 -11.86 1.46 -5.36
C ASP A 74 -12.32 0.10 -4.80
N TYR A 75 -11.44 -0.67 -4.18
CA TYR A 75 -11.83 -1.92 -3.51
C TYR A 75 -12.82 -1.73 -2.35
N SER A 76 -12.70 -0.64 -1.59
CA SER A 76 -13.66 -0.31 -0.52
C SER A 76 -15.04 0.01 -1.09
N GLU A 77 -15.10 0.80 -2.17
CA GLU A 77 -16.33 1.14 -2.87
C GLU A 77 -16.99 -0.12 -3.47
N GLN A 78 -16.21 -1.01 -4.09
CA GLN A 78 -16.69 -2.29 -4.60
C GLN A 78 -17.24 -3.20 -3.47
N ALA A 79 -16.59 -3.24 -2.31
CA ALA A 79 -17.06 -4.01 -1.16
C ALA A 79 -18.41 -3.50 -0.64
N ILE A 80 -18.60 -2.17 -0.57
CA ILE A 80 -19.87 -1.55 -0.19
C ILE A 80 -20.95 -1.85 -1.24
N ALA A 81 -20.62 -1.72 -2.53
CA ALA A 81 -21.54 -2.01 -3.62
C ALA A 81 -22.02 -3.48 -3.60
N ALA A 82 -21.13 -4.42 -3.30
CA ALA A 82 -21.44 -5.85 -3.24
C ALA A 82 -22.52 -6.21 -2.20
N ILE A 83 -22.59 -5.46 -1.09
CA ILE A 83 -23.57 -5.70 -0.01
C ILE A 83 -24.79 -4.76 -0.06
N SER A 84 -24.84 -3.85 -1.04
CA SER A 84 -25.86 -2.80 -1.14
C SER A 84 -27.31 -3.34 -1.18
N HIS A 85 -27.49 -4.51 -1.79
CA HIS A 85 -28.78 -5.19 -1.97
C HIS A 85 -29.35 -5.84 -0.70
N PHE A 86 -28.57 -5.98 0.38
CA PHE A 86 -29.08 -6.52 1.63
C PHE A 86 -30.04 -5.54 2.32
N PRO A 87 -31.01 -6.04 3.12
CA PRO A 87 -31.87 -5.19 3.93
C PRO A 87 -31.05 -4.29 4.87
N ASP A 88 -31.54 -3.08 5.13
CA ASP A 88 -30.89 -2.16 6.05
C ASP A 88 -30.97 -2.69 7.49
N CYS A 89 -29.81 -2.84 8.11
CA CYS A 89 -29.66 -3.33 9.48
C CYS A 89 -28.29 -2.93 10.03
N GLU A 90 -28.15 -2.98 11.36
CA GLU A 90 -26.90 -2.62 12.06
C GLU A 90 -25.69 -3.42 11.57
N ALA A 91 -25.89 -4.69 11.19
CA ALA A 91 -24.81 -5.51 10.64
C ALA A 91 -24.31 -5.00 9.28
N LYS A 92 -25.21 -4.57 8.39
CA LYS A 92 -24.85 -3.97 7.09
C LYS A 92 -24.08 -2.66 7.32
N ASP A 93 -24.57 -1.82 8.23
CA ASP A 93 -23.91 -0.57 8.59
C ASP A 93 -22.50 -0.80 9.13
N GLY A 94 -22.33 -1.79 10.00
CA GLY A 94 -21.02 -2.18 10.54
C GLY A 94 -20.03 -2.64 9.46
N LEU A 95 -20.49 -3.39 8.46
CA LEU A 95 -19.65 -3.80 7.32
C LEU A 95 -19.22 -2.61 6.45
N ILE A 96 -20.16 -1.70 6.16
CA ILE A 96 -19.86 -0.46 5.42
C ILE A 96 -18.84 0.38 6.21
N GLU A 97 -19.06 0.55 7.50
CA GLU A 97 -18.17 1.32 8.37
C GLU A 97 -16.76 0.70 8.40
N MET A 98 -16.65 -0.62 8.48
CA MET A 98 -15.37 -1.33 8.43
C MET A 98 -14.64 -1.08 7.11
N ALA A 99 -15.34 -1.17 5.98
CA ALA A 99 -14.76 -0.91 4.65
C ALA A 99 -14.19 0.51 4.55
N VAL A 100 -14.92 1.51 5.05
CA VAL A 100 -14.48 2.92 5.05
C VAL A 100 -13.33 3.16 6.03
N LYS A 101 -13.42 2.63 7.27
CA LYS A 101 -12.40 2.82 8.31
C LYS A 101 -11.05 2.23 7.91
N THR A 102 -11.05 1.13 7.17
CA THR A 102 -9.83 0.45 6.73
C THR A 102 -8.94 1.35 5.87
N LEU A 103 -9.51 2.27 5.09
CA LEU A 103 -8.76 3.25 4.28
C LEU A 103 -8.05 4.32 5.11
N LYS A 104 -8.65 4.68 6.25
CA LYS A 104 -8.14 5.73 7.16
C LYS A 104 -7.26 5.14 8.26
N ARG A 105 -6.97 3.84 8.21
CA ARG A 105 -6.32 3.13 9.30
C ARG A 105 -4.93 3.69 9.56
N GLN A 106 -4.73 4.11 10.81
CA GLN A 106 -3.45 4.59 11.35
C GLN A 106 -2.73 3.54 12.22
N LYS A 107 -3.30 2.34 12.41
CA LYS A 107 -2.70 1.15 13.07
C LYS A 107 -3.32 -0.11 12.47
#